data_AF-A0A847CH34-F1
#
_entry.id   AF-A0A847CH34-F1
#
_cell.length_a   1.000
_cell.length_b   1.000
_cell.length_c   1.000
_cell.angle_alpha   90.00
_cell.angle_beta   90.00
_cell.angle_gamma   90.00
#
_symmetry.space_group_name_H-M   'P 1'
#
loop_
_entity.id
_entity.type
_entity.pdbx_description
1 polymer ?
#
loop_
_entity_poly.entity_id
_entity_poly.type
_entity_poly.pdbx_seq_one_letter_code
_entity_poly.pdbx_strand_id
1 'polypeptide(L)'
;SIVTESILLYAKNKGYAIEQDIWNRDETSRNINRYNLSDEFITTRGKYYFDTLDRGGLQYSDSMNFGIQTPDGGIIYPNGRKNFKNDGWIWKWSKEKIKWGLENKFLEFIESNKSSGSKYTIKYKVYENVDNEGNIRQKKGSAFSNLILDPINQQGNSEILDLFSGKLLFSNPKPTGLIKYLLNTMDINNNIVLDFFSGSATTAHAVMQLNAEDKKNGKVGDRKYIMVQLPEAVRKGSEAEKSGYKTIDQIGMKRIELAAAKIKSENTNLFSDENPLDLGFKHYTLKAVPQNTLDKLESFSESTLISDSSILSEFGEPTVLATWMCHDGYGLTSPYTEIDLGGYTSFLCGKHLYFINAEFTEKNVLELCKRYEEKSDFTPDKIVVFGYSFTMSVLNTLKANVRVFKDTEKNLDISVDIRY
;
A
#
# COMPACT_ATOMS: atom_id res chain seq x y z
N SER A 1 5.51 18.66 -30.81
CA SER A 1 5.40 17.46 -29.96
C SER A 1 4.65 17.85 -28.69
N ILE A 2 3.68 17.05 -28.26
CA ILE A 2 3.04 17.26 -26.95
C ILE A 2 3.98 16.65 -25.92
N VAL A 3 4.50 17.48 -25.01
CA VAL A 3 5.47 17.07 -23.95
C VAL A 3 4.73 16.76 -22.64
N THR A 4 3.41 16.67 -22.68
CA THR A 4 2.56 16.51 -21.50
C THR A 4 1.80 15.19 -21.55
N GLU A 5 1.94 14.40 -20.49
CA GLU A 5 1.10 13.23 -20.22
C GLU A 5 0.05 13.59 -19.15
N SER A 6 -0.90 12.69 -18.87
CA SER A 6 -1.93 12.89 -17.85
C SER A 6 -2.08 11.64 -17.00
N ILE A 7 -2.30 11.85 -15.70
CA ILE A 7 -2.56 10.80 -14.73
C ILE A 7 -3.95 11.08 -14.16
N LEU A 8 -4.89 10.16 -14.40
CA LEU A 8 -6.25 10.27 -13.90
C LEU A 8 -6.37 9.54 -12.58
N LEU A 9 -6.98 10.19 -11.58
CA LEU A 9 -7.15 9.67 -10.25
C LEU A 9 -8.64 9.52 -9.92
N TYR A 10 -9.04 8.32 -9.53
CA TYR A 10 -10.42 7.98 -9.18
C TYR A 10 -10.47 7.31 -7.80
N ALA A 11 -11.57 7.52 -7.09
CA ALA A 11 -11.84 6.87 -5.81
C ALA A 11 -13.11 6.03 -5.93
N LYS A 12 -13.07 4.78 -5.45
CA LYS A 12 -14.25 3.88 -5.40
C LYS A 12 -15.39 4.51 -4.59
N ASN A 13 -15.06 5.14 -3.46
CA ASN A 13 -15.98 5.93 -2.65
C ASN A 13 -15.32 7.25 -2.27
N LYS A 14 -15.75 8.34 -2.88
CA LYS A 14 -15.22 9.69 -2.64
C LYS A 14 -15.51 10.19 -1.22
N GLY A 15 -16.71 9.92 -0.69
CA GLY A 15 -17.10 10.34 0.66
C GLY A 15 -16.19 9.70 1.70
N TYR A 16 -16.02 8.38 1.60
CA TYR A 16 -15.12 7.62 2.48
C TYR A 16 -13.68 8.11 2.40
N ALA A 17 -13.15 8.40 1.20
CA ALA A 17 -11.79 8.94 1.05
C ALA A 17 -11.59 10.29 1.74
N ILE A 18 -12.62 11.15 1.77
CA ILE A 18 -12.60 12.44 2.47
C ILE A 18 -12.70 12.24 3.97
N GLU A 19 -13.64 11.40 4.43
CA GLU A 19 -13.87 11.11 5.84
C GLU A 19 -12.66 10.49 6.53
N GLN A 20 -11.96 9.58 5.83
CA GLN A 20 -10.74 8.94 6.33
C GLN A 20 -9.49 9.81 6.16
N ASP A 21 -9.59 11.00 5.56
CA ASP A 21 -8.49 11.92 5.29
C ASP A 21 -7.26 11.19 4.70
N ILE A 22 -7.47 10.41 3.64
CA ILE A 22 -6.43 9.51 3.10
C ILE A 22 -5.26 10.24 2.42
N TRP A 23 -5.36 11.56 2.21
CA TRP A 23 -4.36 12.33 1.46
C TRP A 23 -3.20 12.75 2.35
N ASN A 24 -2.00 12.43 1.92
CA ASN A 24 -0.79 12.83 2.61
C ASN A 24 -0.35 14.24 2.20
N ARG A 25 0.65 14.78 2.89
CA ARG A 25 1.30 16.05 2.59
C ARG A 25 2.73 15.82 2.12
N ASP A 26 3.19 16.68 1.24
CA ASP A 26 4.59 16.67 0.82
C ASP A 26 5.45 17.31 1.92
N GLU A 27 6.00 16.47 2.79
CA GLU A 27 6.87 16.92 3.87
C GLU A 27 8.18 17.56 3.37
N THR A 28 8.62 17.23 2.15
CA THR A 28 9.85 17.80 1.57
C THR A 28 9.69 19.27 1.20
N SER A 29 8.44 19.71 0.96
CA SER A 29 8.11 21.13 0.75
C SER A 29 8.33 22.01 2.00
N ARG A 30 8.60 21.41 3.16
CA ARG A 30 8.85 22.16 4.40
C ARG A 30 10.22 22.82 4.37
N ASN A 31 10.22 24.14 4.42
CA ASN A 31 11.44 24.91 4.67
C ASN A 31 11.73 24.96 6.19
N ILE A 32 12.35 23.90 6.71
CA ILE A 32 12.68 23.75 8.15
C ILE A 32 13.56 24.90 8.63
N ASN A 33 14.48 25.39 7.77
CA ASN A 33 15.40 26.48 8.09
C ASN A 33 14.70 27.81 8.41
N ARG A 34 13.43 27.98 8.00
CA ARG A 34 12.65 29.16 8.40
C ARG A 34 12.38 29.19 9.90
N TYR A 35 12.21 28.05 10.56
CA TYR A 35 11.89 27.97 11.99
C TYR A 35 13.15 28.20 12.85
N ASN A 36 13.57 29.46 12.93
CA ASN A 36 14.84 29.88 13.52
C ASN A 36 14.70 30.56 14.90
N LEU A 37 13.48 30.84 15.36
CA LEU A 37 13.20 31.45 16.66
C LEU A 37 12.58 30.44 17.63
N SER A 38 12.70 30.71 18.92
CA SER A 38 12.11 29.91 20.00
C SER A 38 11.62 30.79 21.12
N ASP A 39 10.68 30.28 21.90
CA ASP A 39 10.16 30.92 23.11
C ASP A 39 9.84 29.84 24.17
N GLU A 40 9.18 30.22 25.25
CA GLU A 40 8.84 29.32 26.36
C GLU A 40 7.99 28.10 25.95
N PHE A 41 7.38 28.12 24.76
CA PHE A 41 6.56 27.02 24.25
C PHE A 41 7.32 26.05 23.35
N ILE A 42 8.66 26.12 23.28
CA ILE A 42 9.45 25.27 22.39
C ILE A 42 9.14 23.76 22.53
N THR A 43 8.85 23.29 23.75
CA THR A 43 8.52 21.88 24.02
C THR A 43 7.18 21.45 23.46
N THR A 44 6.19 22.36 23.39
CA THR A 44 4.82 22.05 22.97
C THR A 44 4.54 22.51 21.53
N ARG A 45 4.96 23.72 21.17
CA ARG A 45 4.72 24.37 19.87
C ARG A 45 5.89 24.23 18.90
N GLY A 46 7.10 23.93 19.39
CA GLY A 46 8.31 23.89 18.58
C GLY A 46 8.90 25.29 18.30
N LYS A 47 9.89 25.35 17.40
CA LYS A 47 10.44 26.61 16.90
C LYS A 47 9.42 27.35 16.04
N TYR A 48 9.62 28.65 15.84
CA TYR A 48 8.75 29.48 15.01
C TYR A 48 9.51 30.47 14.13
N TYR A 49 8.76 31.12 13.25
CA TYR A 49 9.19 32.34 12.55
C TYR A 49 8.03 33.34 12.47
N PHE A 50 8.35 34.60 12.20
CA PHE A 50 7.33 35.63 12.05
C PHE A 50 6.83 35.75 10.60
N ASP A 51 5.51 35.85 10.44
CA ASP A 51 4.89 36.24 9.18
C ASP A 51 3.98 37.48 9.36
N THR A 52 3.77 38.18 8.25
CA THR A 52 2.94 39.39 8.11
C THR A 52 1.47 39.09 8.44
N LEU A 53 0.84 39.92 9.27
CA LEU A 53 -0.59 39.76 9.57
C LEU A 53 -1.48 40.35 8.47
N ASP A 54 -0.94 41.11 7.53
CA ASP A 54 -1.67 41.77 6.44
C ASP A 54 -1.35 41.15 5.06
N ARG A 55 -2.32 41.22 4.13
CA ARG A 55 -2.08 40.81 2.74
C ARG A 55 -2.99 41.58 1.77
N GLY A 56 -2.43 41.98 0.63
CA GLY A 56 -3.18 42.49 -0.52
C GLY A 56 -3.60 41.36 -1.48
N GLY A 57 -4.70 41.57 -2.19
CA GLY A 57 -5.20 40.62 -3.21
C GLY A 57 -5.98 39.42 -2.65
N LEU A 58 -6.32 39.43 -1.37
CA LEU A 58 -7.38 38.58 -0.81
C LEU A 58 -8.75 39.16 -1.20
N GLN A 59 -9.82 38.36 -1.12
CA GLN A 59 -11.17 38.88 -1.20
C GLN A 59 -11.38 39.93 -0.10
N TYR A 60 -11.67 41.17 -0.51
CA TYR A 60 -11.79 42.29 0.42
C TYR A 60 -12.96 42.11 1.40
N SER A 61 -12.75 42.52 2.64
CA SER A 61 -13.80 42.62 3.66
C SER A 61 -13.53 43.80 4.60
N ASP A 62 -14.51 44.69 4.77
CA ASP A 62 -14.44 45.80 5.73
C ASP A 62 -14.23 45.32 7.16
N SER A 63 -14.81 44.17 7.52
CA SER A 63 -14.66 43.58 8.86
C SER A 63 -13.21 43.16 9.17
N MET A 64 -12.38 43.00 8.14
CA MET A 64 -10.96 42.66 8.24
C MET A 64 -10.05 43.88 8.02
N ASN A 65 -10.61 45.08 7.82
CA ASN A 65 -9.87 46.32 7.61
C ASN A 65 -10.14 47.30 8.76
N PHE A 66 -9.50 47.08 9.89
CA PHE A 66 -9.69 47.89 11.10
C PHE A 66 -8.36 48.34 11.70
N GLY A 67 -8.40 49.40 12.51
CA GLY A 67 -7.23 49.87 13.25
C GLY A 67 -6.92 48.96 14.44
N ILE A 68 -5.63 48.70 14.65
CA ILE A 68 -5.10 48.00 15.83
C ILE A 68 -4.27 49.01 16.62
N GLN A 69 -4.58 49.15 17.91
CA GLN A 69 -3.79 49.99 18.81
C GLN A 69 -2.47 49.29 19.17
N THR A 70 -1.36 50.01 19.05
CA THR A 70 -0.01 49.53 19.34
C THR A 70 0.45 49.93 20.75
N PRO A 71 1.53 49.34 21.30
CA PRO A 71 2.00 49.62 22.66
C PRO A 71 2.41 51.08 22.92
N ASP A 72 2.83 51.81 21.88
CA ASP A 72 3.15 53.24 21.93
C ASP A 72 1.90 54.15 21.82
N GLY A 73 0.70 53.57 21.84
CA GLY A 73 -0.57 54.29 21.70
C GLY A 73 -0.94 54.64 20.26
N GLY A 74 -0.07 54.33 19.29
CA GLY A 74 -0.34 54.49 17.86
C GLY A 74 -1.47 53.57 17.35
N ILE A 75 -1.94 53.83 16.13
CA ILE A 75 -2.92 52.97 15.46
C ILE A 75 -2.36 52.57 14.10
N ILE A 76 -2.39 51.26 13.83
CA ILE A 76 -1.96 50.70 12.55
C ILE A 76 -3.12 50.02 11.84
N TYR A 77 -3.16 50.17 10.52
CA TYR A 77 -4.06 49.50 9.60
C TYR A 77 -3.25 48.54 8.70
N PRO A 78 -3.89 47.61 7.97
CA PRO A 78 -3.21 46.75 7.00
C PRO A 78 -2.31 47.57 6.07
N ASN A 79 -1.25 46.98 5.51
CA ASN A 79 -0.28 47.70 4.67
C ASN A 79 0.48 48.83 5.40
N GLY A 80 0.57 48.81 6.73
CA GLY A 80 1.33 49.79 7.52
C GLY A 80 0.74 51.21 7.53
N ARG A 81 -0.55 51.35 7.26
CA ARG A 81 -1.21 52.66 7.16
C ARG A 81 -1.59 53.20 8.55
N LYS A 82 -1.72 54.52 8.66
CA LYS A 82 -2.20 55.20 9.88
C LYS A 82 -3.71 55.44 9.93
N ASN A 83 -4.37 55.43 8.76
CA ASN A 83 -5.80 55.68 8.61
C ASN A 83 -6.47 54.56 7.82
N PHE A 84 -7.77 54.40 8.02
CA PHE A 84 -8.59 53.54 7.18
C PHE A 84 -8.52 53.99 5.72
N LYS A 85 -8.30 53.04 4.83
CA LYS A 85 -8.40 53.22 3.38
C LYS A 85 -8.84 51.88 2.78
N ASN A 86 -9.60 51.90 1.70
CA ASN A 86 -9.87 50.70 0.91
C ASN A 86 -8.93 50.67 -0.30
N ASP A 87 -7.83 49.93 -0.17
CA ASP A 87 -6.83 49.70 -1.21
C ASP A 87 -6.60 48.20 -1.47
N GLY A 88 -7.60 47.38 -1.10
CA GLY A 88 -7.54 45.92 -1.22
C GLY A 88 -6.68 45.22 -0.15
N TRP A 89 -6.08 45.94 0.80
CA TRP A 89 -5.39 45.33 1.93
C TRP A 89 -6.29 45.11 3.13
N ILE A 90 -6.22 43.89 3.68
CA ILE A 90 -6.93 43.48 4.89
C ILE A 90 -5.97 42.73 5.83
N TRP A 91 -6.38 42.61 7.09
CA TRP A 91 -5.77 41.66 8.02
C TRP A 91 -6.12 40.22 7.61
N LYS A 92 -5.24 39.28 7.93
CA LYS A 92 -5.48 37.84 7.77
C LYS A 92 -6.40 37.31 8.87
N TRP A 93 -6.44 37.95 10.05
CA TRP A 93 -7.17 37.50 11.25
C TRP A 93 -8.21 38.54 11.70
N SER A 94 -9.35 38.07 12.24
CA SER A 94 -10.39 38.94 12.78
C SER A 94 -9.95 39.63 14.08
N LYS A 95 -10.73 40.60 14.56
CA LYS A 95 -10.47 41.29 15.84
C LYS A 95 -10.37 40.31 17.01
N GLU A 96 -11.29 39.35 17.06
CA GLU A 96 -11.37 38.32 18.10
C GLU A 96 -10.15 37.41 18.04
N LYS A 97 -9.74 36.98 16.84
CA LYS A 97 -8.55 36.14 16.66
C LYS A 97 -7.25 36.90 16.96
N ILE A 98 -7.20 38.21 16.73
CA ILE A 98 -6.08 39.06 17.14
C ILE A 98 -5.99 39.14 18.66
N LYS A 99 -7.11 39.38 19.34
CA LYS A 99 -7.16 39.37 20.80
C LYS A 99 -6.67 38.03 21.36
N TRP A 100 -7.22 36.93 20.86
CA TRP A 100 -6.78 35.57 21.22
C TRP A 100 -5.29 35.37 20.95
N GLY A 101 -4.78 35.82 19.80
CA GLY A 101 -3.39 35.65 19.42
C GLY A 101 -2.42 36.42 20.31
N LEU A 102 -2.79 37.62 20.77
CA LEU A 102 -2.02 38.38 21.74
C LEU A 102 -2.03 37.71 23.12
N GLU A 103 -3.21 37.29 23.59
CA GLU A 103 -3.38 36.60 24.88
C GLU A 103 -2.61 35.26 24.94
N ASN A 104 -2.58 34.51 23.83
CA ASN A 104 -1.93 33.20 23.72
C ASN A 104 -0.50 33.26 23.16
N LYS A 105 0.05 34.47 22.99
CA LYS A 105 1.40 34.74 22.49
C LYS A 105 1.70 34.21 21.07
N PHE A 106 0.67 34.08 20.23
CA PHE A 106 0.79 33.84 18.80
C PHE A 106 0.99 35.12 17.98
N LEU A 107 0.73 36.29 18.55
CA LEU A 107 0.97 37.59 17.94
C LEU A 107 1.97 38.39 18.78
N GLU A 108 2.76 39.21 18.10
CA GLU A 108 3.73 40.08 18.73
C GLU A 108 3.84 41.42 17.99
N PHE A 109 3.96 42.50 18.77
CA PHE A 109 4.32 43.80 18.25
C PHE A 109 5.83 43.90 18.14
N ILE A 110 6.32 44.16 16.93
CA ILE A 110 7.75 44.22 16.62
C ILE A 110 8.08 45.61 16.11
N GLU A 111 9.18 46.19 16.58
CA GLU A 111 9.63 47.49 16.09
C GLU A 111 9.90 47.42 14.58
N SER A 112 9.34 48.37 13.83
CA SER A 112 9.39 48.37 12.38
C SER A 112 9.10 49.74 11.80
N ASN A 113 9.87 50.12 10.78
CA ASN A 113 9.63 51.32 9.99
C ASN A 113 8.52 51.14 8.93
N LYS A 114 7.85 49.97 8.87
CA LYS A 114 6.77 49.68 7.92
C LYS A 114 5.51 50.50 8.25
N SER A 115 5.27 50.79 9.52
CA SER A 115 4.03 51.41 9.99
C SER A 115 4.16 52.93 10.04
N SER A 116 3.30 53.63 9.30
CA SER A 116 3.22 55.10 9.33
C SER A 116 2.52 55.67 10.58
N GLY A 117 1.83 54.82 11.35
CA GLY A 117 1.04 55.21 12.53
C GLY A 117 1.63 54.80 13.87
N SER A 118 2.78 54.12 13.90
CA SER A 118 3.44 53.61 15.12
C SER A 118 4.87 53.18 14.80
N LYS A 119 5.75 53.13 15.80
CA LYS A 119 7.07 52.47 15.67
C LYS A 119 6.97 50.93 15.62
N TYR A 120 5.78 50.37 15.81
CA TYR A 120 5.53 48.94 15.79
C TYR A 120 4.75 48.49 14.56
N THR A 121 4.97 47.24 14.16
CA THR A 121 4.07 46.44 13.33
C THR A 121 3.65 45.21 14.11
N ILE A 122 2.57 44.55 13.68
CA ILE A 122 2.11 43.31 14.30
C ILE A 122 2.39 42.12 13.37
N LYS A 123 3.04 41.08 13.90
CA LYS A 123 3.31 39.83 13.20
C LYS A 123 2.80 38.66 14.00
N TYR A 124 2.46 37.58 13.30
CA TYR A 124 2.08 36.32 13.94
C TYR A 124 3.22 35.31 13.86
N LYS A 125 3.30 34.46 14.87
CA LYS A 125 4.28 33.37 14.98
C LYS A 125 3.70 32.14 14.29
N VAL A 126 4.43 31.63 13.30
CA VAL A 126 4.15 30.36 12.66
C VAL A 126 4.99 29.29 13.33
N TYR A 127 4.37 28.47 14.17
CA TYR A 127 5.03 27.39 14.90
C TYR A 127 5.14 26.11 14.08
N GLU A 128 6.18 25.32 14.38
CA GLU A 128 6.46 24.07 13.69
C GLU A 128 5.44 22.96 13.98
N ASN A 129 5.02 22.83 15.24
CA ASN A 129 4.23 21.69 15.70
C ASN A 129 2.74 21.98 15.87
N VAL A 130 2.35 23.25 15.89
CA VAL A 130 0.94 23.65 16.05
C VAL A 130 0.47 24.56 14.92
N ASP A 131 -0.83 24.55 14.67
CA ASP A 131 -1.48 25.49 13.77
C ASP A 131 -1.70 26.87 14.42
N ASN A 132 -2.33 27.78 13.68
CA ASN A 132 -2.64 29.13 14.15
C ASN A 132 -3.88 29.19 15.06
N GLU A 133 -4.24 28.05 15.68
CA GLU A 133 -5.31 27.87 16.65
C GLU A 133 -4.81 27.11 17.89
N GLY A 134 -3.54 26.68 17.89
CA GLY A 134 -2.91 25.95 18.97
C GLY A 134 -3.09 24.44 18.92
N ASN A 135 -3.71 23.89 17.87
CA ASN A 135 -3.88 22.46 17.71
C ASN A 135 -2.60 21.83 17.15
N ILE A 136 -2.28 20.61 17.60
CA ILE A 136 -1.12 19.86 17.09
C ILE A 136 -1.33 19.54 15.60
N ARG A 137 -0.32 19.85 14.78
CA ARG A 137 -0.31 19.51 13.35
C ARG A 137 -0.12 18.01 13.19
N GLN A 138 -1.19 17.34 12.77
CA GLN A 138 -1.15 15.92 12.41
C GLN A 138 -0.38 15.67 11.12
N LYS A 139 -0.53 16.56 10.13
CA LYS A 139 0.16 16.49 8.83
C LYS A 139 0.95 17.76 8.58
N LYS A 140 2.19 17.62 8.12
CA LYS A 140 3.11 18.73 7.86
C LYS A 140 3.48 18.79 6.39
N GLY A 141 3.72 19.99 5.86
CA GLY A 141 4.01 20.20 4.44
C GLY A 141 2.79 20.65 3.62
N SER A 142 3.04 20.92 2.35
CA SER A 142 2.02 21.37 1.40
C SER A 142 1.24 20.21 0.80
N ALA A 143 0.09 20.50 0.18
CA ALA A 143 -0.58 19.50 -0.66
C ALA A 143 0.34 19.12 -1.83
N PHE A 144 0.31 17.86 -2.24
CA PHE A 144 0.94 17.45 -3.48
C PHE A 144 0.37 18.24 -4.66
N SER A 145 1.26 18.71 -5.53
CA SER A 145 0.92 19.48 -6.73
C SER A 145 0.25 18.58 -7.78
N ASN A 146 -0.77 19.09 -8.47
CA ASN A 146 -1.34 18.41 -9.64
C ASN A 146 -0.45 18.56 -10.89
N LEU A 147 0.52 19.48 -10.87
CA LEU A 147 1.57 19.60 -11.87
C LEU A 147 2.83 18.87 -11.38
N ILE A 148 3.15 17.75 -12.04
CA ILE A 148 4.34 16.94 -11.76
C ILE A 148 5.38 17.23 -12.84
N LEU A 149 6.50 17.83 -12.42
CA LEU A 149 7.61 18.20 -13.32
C LEU A 149 8.80 17.23 -13.22
N ASP A 150 8.89 16.49 -12.12
CA ASP A 150 9.92 15.51 -11.84
C ASP A 150 9.26 14.27 -11.16
N PRO A 151 9.71 13.05 -11.46
CA PRO A 151 10.78 12.70 -12.39
C PRO A 151 10.39 12.71 -13.87
N ILE A 152 11.36 13.05 -14.72
CA ILE A 152 11.21 12.99 -16.19
C ILE A 152 11.40 11.55 -16.72
N ASN A 153 10.78 11.23 -17.86
CA ASN A 153 10.82 9.91 -18.50
C ASN A 153 12.24 9.34 -18.71
N GLN A 154 13.26 10.19 -18.89
CA GLN A 154 14.64 9.75 -19.08
C GLN A 154 15.19 8.96 -17.87
N GLN A 155 14.74 9.28 -16.65
CA GLN A 155 15.20 8.61 -15.44
C GLN A 155 14.86 7.11 -15.44
N GLY A 156 13.71 6.72 -16.02
CA GLY A 156 13.34 5.30 -16.14
C GLY A 156 14.32 4.49 -16.99
N ASN A 157 14.83 5.06 -18.09
CA ASN A 157 15.85 4.40 -18.92
C ASN A 157 17.16 4.24 -18.14
N SER A 158 17.56 5.26 -17.38
CA SER A 158 18.75 5.21 -16.53
C SER A 158 18.65 4.12 -15.46
N GLU A 159 17.49 3.96 -14.82
CA GLU A 159 17.25 2.88 -13.85
C GLU A 159 17.39 1.49 -14.48
N ILE A 160 16.87 1.29 -15.70
CA ILE A 160 17.04 0.02 -16.42
C ILE A 160 18.51 -0.22 -16.75
N LEU A 161 19.22 0.78 -17.27
CA LEU A 161 20.64 0.65 -17.58
C LEU A 161 21.45 0.28 -16.34
N ASP A 162 21.18 0.93 -15.21
CA ASP A 162 21.86 0.65 -13.94
C ASP A 162 21.61 -0.79 -13.46
N LEU A 163 20.35 -1.23 -13.41
CA LEU A 163 19.99 -2.59 -12.96
C LEU A 163 20.54 -3.67 -13.89
N PHE A 164 20.53 -3.45 -15.20
CA PHE A 164 20.91 -4.44 -16.21
C PHE A 164 22.31 -4.23 -16.79
N SER A 165 23.23 -3.64 -15.99
CA SER A 165 24.65 -3.52 -16.33
C SER A 165 24.91 -2.88 -17.70
N GLY A 166 24.22 -1.77 -17.96
CA GLY A 166 24.32 -0.97 -19.18
C GLY A 166 23.45 -1.43 -20.35
N LYS A 167 22.60 -2.46 -20.16
CA LYS A 167 21.71 -2.96 -21.23
C LYS A 167 20.31 -2.39 -21.12
N LEU A 168 19.85 -1.72 -22.19
CA LEU A 168 18.48 -1.19 -22.26
C LEU A 168 17.51 -2.28 -22.73
N LEU A 169 17.03 -3.10 -21.79
CA LEU A 169 16.17 -4.25 -22.10
C LEU A 169 14.69 -3.91 -22.26
N PHE A 170 14.27 -2.73 -21.82
CA PHE A 170 12.88 -2.29 -21.91
C PHE A 170 12.82 -0.84 -22.40
N SER A 171 11.90 -0.54 -23.31
CA SER A 171 11.73 0.80 -23.88
C SER A 171 10.70 1.61 -23.09
N ASN A 172 11.04 2.86 -22.76
CA ASN A 172 10.15 3.81 -22.08
C ASN A 172 9.54 3.30 -20.75
N PRO A 173 10.35 2.67 -19.87
CA PRO A 173 9.88 2.34 -18.52
C PRO A 173 9.48 3.63 -17.80
N LYS A 174 8.42 3.58 -16.99
CA LYS A 174 8.12 4.67 -16.05
C LYS A 174 9.26 4.74 -15.01
N PRO A 175 9.66 5.93 -14.55
CA PRO A 175 10.65 6.09 -13.49
C PRO A 175 10.05 5.70 -12.13
N THR A 176 10.84 5.07 -11.24
CA THR A 176 10.35 4.71 -9.89
C THR A 176 9.93 5.93 -9.10
N GLY A 177 10.65 7.06 -9.24
CA GLY A 177 10.30 8.30 -8.56
C GLY A 177 8.87 8.77 -8.82
N LEU A 178 8.31 8.53 -10.01
CA LEU A 178 6.94 8.92 -10.34
C LEU A 178 5.96 8.03 -9.58
N ILE A 179 6.19 6.72 -9.57
CA ILE A 179 5.34 5.81 -8.82
C ILE A 179 5.44 6.06 -7.32
N LYS A 180 6.65 6.34 -6.81
CA LYS A 180 6.85 6.75 -5.42
C LYS A 180 6.10 8.03 -5.08
N TYR A 181 6.14 9.03 -5.95
CA TYR A 181 5.39 10.26 -5.80
C TYR A 181 3.89 9.97 -5.65
N LEU A 182 3.33 9.18 -6.57
CA LEU A 182 1.91 8.81 -6.56
C LEU A 182 1.53 8.05 -5.29
N LEU A 183 2.32 7.06 -4.89
CA LEU A 183 2.07 6.29 -3.67
C LEU A 183 2.17 7.15 -2.41
N ASN A 184 3.12 8.09 -2.35
CA ASN A 184 3.27 9.01 -1.22
C ASN A 184 2.17 10.07 -1.13
N THR A 185 1.37 10.29 -2.18
CA THR A 185 0.22 11.21 -2.09
C THR A 185 -0.88 10.69 -1.18
N MET A 186 -0.87 9.40 -0.86
CA MET A 186 -1.87 8.74 -0.02
C MET A 186 -1.20 8.17 1.23
N ASP A 187 -1.91 8.20 2.36
CA ASP A 187 -1.53 7.51 3.58
C ASP A 187 -1.95 6.03 3.48
N ILE A 188 -1.21 5.30 2.65
CA ILE A 188 -1.44 3.89 2.35
C ILE A 188 -0.62 2.99 3.29
N ASN A 189 -1.01 2.94 4.57
CA ASN A 189 -0.46 1.96 5.51
C ASN A 189 -1.04 0.56 5.25
N ASN A 190 -0.19 -0.46 5.22
CA ASN A 190 -0.56 -1.88 5.12
C ASN A 190 -1.39 -2.24 3.87
N ASN A 191 -1.15 -1.58 2.73
CA ASN A 191 -1.95 -1.76 1.52
C ASN A 191 -1.30 -2.67 0.46
N ILE A 192 -2.15 -3.23 -0.39
CA ILE A 192 -1.77 -3.97 -1.59
C ILE A 192 -1.82 -3.01 -2.78
N VAL A 193 -0.70 -2.87 -3.49
CA VAL A 193 -0.58 -2.11 -4.73
C VAL A 193 -0.73 -3.06 -5.92
N LEU A 194 -1.80 -2.89 -6.69
CA LEU A 194 -2.06 -3.67 -7.91
C LEU A 194 -1.63 -2.87 -9.14
N ASP A 195 -0.81 -3.48 -9.99
CA ASP A 195 -0.51 -2.98 -11.33
C ASP A 195 -0.71 -4.12 -12.34
N PHE A 196 -1.81 -4.04 -13.08
CA PHE A 196 -2.19 -5.06 -14.05
C PHE A 196 -1.69 -4.76 -15.48
N PHE A 197 -0.86 -3.73 -15.63
CA PHE A 197 -0.08 -3.43 -16.83
C PHE A 197 1.38 -3.20 -16.44
N SER A 198 1.94 -4.17 -15.70
CA SER A 198 3.19 -3.95 -14.97
C SER A 198 4.40 -3.62 -15.85
N GLY A 199 4.43 -4.09 -17.11
CA GLY A 199 5.50 -3.80 -18.06
C GLY A 199 6.87 -4.20 -17.51
N SER A 200 7.76 -3.23 -17.30
CA SER A 200 9.07 -3.44 -16.66
C SER A 200 9.01 -3.64 -15.14
N ALA A 201 7.83 -3.73 -14.52
CA ALA A 201 7.64 -3.82 -13.07
C ALA A 201 8.23 -2.64 -12.27
N THR A 202 8.09 -1.41 -12.79
CA THR A 202 8.49 -0.19 -12.05
C THR A 202 7.75 -0.07 -10.72
N THR A 203 6.48 -0.44 -10.69
CA THR A 203 5.64 -0.35 -9.49
C THR A 203 6.15 -1.22 -8.35
N ALA A 204 6.51 -2.48 -8.61
CA ALA A 204 7.10 -3.35 -7.60
C ALA A 204 8.43 -2.79 -7.06
N HIS A 205 9.31 -2.28 -7.95
CA HIS A 205 10.56 -1.63 -7.54
C HIS A 205 10.28 -0.42 -6.62
N ALA A 206 9.36 0.47 -7.00
CA ALA A 206 9.00 1.63 -6.18
C ALA A 206 8.42 1.24 -4.81
N VAL A 207 7.58 0.20 -4.75
CA VAL A 207 7.01 -0.32 -3.49
C VAL A 207 8.12 -0.84 -2.55
N MET A 208 9.02 -1.68 -3.06
CA MET A 208 10.15 -2.20 -2.28
C MET A 208 11.04 -1.07 -1.74
N GLN A 209 11.30 -0.06 -2.57
CA GLN A 209 12.11 1.08 -2.16
C GLN A 209 11.42 1.92 -1.08
N LEU A 210 10.12 2.20 -1.21
CA LEU A 210 9.35 2.93 -0.19
C LEU A 210 9.31 2.16 1.14
N ASN A 211 9.15 0.85 1.10
CA ASN A 211 9.17 0.03 2.31
C ASN A 211 10.51 0.12 3.05
N ALA A 212 11.62 0.06 2.32
CA ALA A 212 12.95 0.24 2.91
C ALA A 212 13.15 1.65 3.50
N GLU A 213 12.70 2.69 2.78
CA GLU A 213 12.76 4.08 3.23
C GLU A 213 11.92 4.32 4.49
N ASP A 214 10.70 3.80 4.52
CA ASP A 214 9.81 3.89 5.68
C ASP A 214 10.40 3.18 6.90
N LYS A 215 10.93 1.97 6.72
CA LYS A 215 11.59 1.23 7.80
C LYS A 215 12.79 1.97 8.37
N LYS A 216 13.62 2.57 7.50
CA LYS A 216 14.73 3.44 7.92
C LYS A 216 14.26 4.66 8.73
N ASN A 217 13.07 5.17 8.42
CA ASN A 217 12.46 6.31 9.11
C ASN A 217 11.62 5.89 10.33
N GLY A 218 11.72 4.64 10.80
CA GLY A 218 11.03 4.13 11.99
C GLY A 218 9.55 3.78 11.77
N LYS A 219 9.09 3.69 10.53
CA LYS A 219 7.77 3.18 10.16
C LYS A 219 7.83 1.69 9.85
N VAL A 220 6.68 1.03 9.71
CA VAL A 220 6.64 -0.43 9.48
C VAL A 220 7.18 -0.81 8.09
N GLY A 221 6.77 -0.10 7.04
CA GLY A 221 7.22 -0.35 5.67
C GLY A 221 6.82 -1.73 5.14
N ASP A 222 5.52 -2.03 5.08
CA ASP A 222 4.98 -3.38 4.82
C ASP A 222 4.02 -3.45 3.63
N ARG A 223 4.11 -2.49 2.69
CA ARG A 223 3.27 -2.49 1.48
C ARG A 223 3.53 -3.75 0.66
N LYS A 224 2.47 -4.35 0.15
CA LYS A 224 2.53 -5.52 -0.74
C LYS A 224 2.23 -5.09 -2.17
N TYR A 225 2.62 -5.90 -3.15
CA TYR A 225 2.30 -5.64 -4.55
C TYR A 225 1.78 -6.89 -5.26
N ILE A 226 0.94 -6.68 -6.28
CA ILE A 226 0.49 -7.70 -7.23
C ILE A 226 0.72 -7.15 -8.62
N MET A 227 1.66 -7.75 -9.36
CA MET A 227 1.97 -7.37 -10.74
C MET A 227 1.35 -8.38 -11.69
N VAL A 228 0.62 -7.90 -12.70
CA VAL A 228 0.15 -8.75 -13.80
C VAL A 228 0.83 -8.29 -15.09
N GLN A 229 1.35 -9.26 -15.84
CA GLN A 229 1.98 -9.03 -17.14
C GLN A 229 1.60 -10.17 -18.08
N LEU A 230 1.13 -9.82 -19.28
CA LEU A 230 0.97 -10.80 -20.35
C LEU A 230 2.36 -11.29 -20.78
N PRO A 231 2.56 -12.59 -21.03
CA PRO A 231 3.80 -13.13 -21.56
C PRO A 231 3.95 -12.83 -23.07
N GLU A 232 3.86 -11.55 -23.43
CA GLU A 232 4.06 -11.07 -24.78
C GLU A 232 5.52 -11.29 -25.20
N ALA A 233 5.74 -11.83 -26.40
CA ALA A 233 7.07 -12.06 -26.92
C ALA A 233 7.85 -10.75 -27.07
N VAL A 234 9.12 -10.75 -26.70
CA VAL A 234 9.97 -9.58 -26.92
C VAL A 234 10.16 -9.33 -28.42
N ARG A 235 10.43 -8.07 -28.80
CA ARG A 235 10.67 -7.72 -30.19
C ARG A 235 11.90 -8.46 -30.74
N LYS A 236 11.76 -9.11 -31.90
CA LYS A 236 12.87 -9.73 -32.63
C LYS A 236 13.99 -8.73 -32.92
N GLY A 237 15.23 -9.15 -32.70
CA GLY A 237 16.45 -8.36 -32.83
C GLY A 237 16.69 -7.34 -31.70
N SER A 238 15.81 -7.26 -30.71
CA SER A 238 15.97 -6.35 -29.57
C SER A 238 17.11 -6.78 -28.64
N GLU A 239 17.60 -5.86 -27.81
CA GLU A 239 18.61 -6.17 -26.78
C GLU A 239 18.09 -7.19 -25.76
N ALA A 240 16.77 -7.20 -25.51
CA ALA A 240 16.11 -8.20 -24.68
C ALA A 240 16.23 -9.61 -25.28
N GLU A 241 15.92 -9.79 -26.57
CA GLU A 241 16.05 -11.09 -27.24
C GLU A 241 17.51 -11.57 -27.23
N LYS A 242 18.46 -10.68 -27.57
CA LYS A 242 19.90 -10.98 -27.54
C LYS A 242 20.41 -11.35 -26.14
N SER A 243 19.77 -10.81 -25.11
CA SER A 243 20.08 -11.12 -23.70
C SER A 243 19.34 -12.35 -23.18
N GLY A 244 18.62 -13.08 -24.04
CA GLY A 244 17.99 -14.36 -23.72
C GLY A 244 16.56 -14.28 -23.17
N TYR A 245 15.97 -13.09 -23.10
CA TYR A 245 14.58 -12.92 -22.68
C TYR A 245 13.65 -13.30 -23.83
N LYS A 246 12.65 -14.13 -23.55
CA LYS A 246 11.64 -14.56 -24.52
C LYS A 246 10.41 -13.66 -24.47
N THR A 247 10.04 -13.21 -23.27
CA THR A 247 8.79 -12.49 -23.02
C THR A 247 8.99 -11.29 -22.09
N ILE A 248 8.07 -10.33 -22.14
CA ILE A 248 8.14 -9.08 -21.38
C ILE A 248 8.09 -9.33 -19.86
N ASP A 249 7.26 -10.26 -19.39
CA ASP A 249 7.15 -10.63 -17.97
C ASP A 249 8.49 -11.08 -17.38
N GLN A 250 9.33 -11.78 -18.15
CA GLN A 250 10.66 -12.20 -17.70
C GLN A 250 11.57 -11.01 -17.39
N ILE A 251 11.45 -9.92 -18.16
CA ILE A 251 12.21 -8.68 -17.92
C ILE A 251 11.71 -8.02 -16.63
N GLY A 252 10.39 -7.96 -16.44
CA GLY A 252 9.77 -7.42 -15.22
C GLY A 252 10.18 -8.21 -13.98
N MET A 253 10.08 -9.55 -14.00
CA MET A 253 10.54 -10.42 -12.91
C MET A 253 12.02 -10.19 -12.61
N LYS A 254 12.86 -10.11 -13.66
CA LYS A 254 14.30 -9.88 -13.44
C LYS A 254 14.59 -8.50 -12.85
N ARG A 255 13.85 -7.47 -13.25
CA ARG A 255 13.94 -6.14 -12.63
C ARG A 255 13.59 -6.20 -11.14
N ILE A 256 12.56 -6.95 -10.75
CA ILE A 256 12.20 -7.14 -9.33
C ILE A 256 13.36 -7.80 -8.57
N GLU A 257 13.92 -8.90 -9.07
CA GLU A 257 15.04 -9.60 -8.44
C GLU A 257 16.27 -8.68 -8.25
N LEU A 258 16.65 -7.95 -9.31
CA LEU A 258 17.82 -7.07 -9.30
C LEU A 258 17.60 -5.86 -8.38
N ALA A 259 16.41 -5.27 -8.39
CA ALA A 259 16.05 -4.17 -7.50
C ALA A 259 16.06 -4.63 -6.03
N ALA A 260 15.50 -5.80 -5.73
CA ALA A 260 15.52 -6.39 -4.40
C ALA A 260 16.96 -6.63 -3.90
N ALA A 261 17.82 -7.19 -4.75
CA ALA A 261 19.23 -7.40 -4.42
C ALA A 261 19.96 -6.09 -4.14
N LYS A 262 19.73 -5.06 -4.98
CA LYS A 262 20.32 -3.72 -4.80
C LYS A 262 19.86 -3.08 -3.48
N ILE A 263 18.56 -3.03 -3.21
CA ILE A 263 17.98 -2.48 -1.97
C ILE A 263 18.56 -3.20 -0.75
N LYS A 264 18.66 -4.53 -0.80
CA LYS A 264 19.26 -5.33 0.28
C LYS A 264 20.72 -4.98 0.52
N SER A 265 21.50 -4.78 -0.54
CA SER A 265 22.92 -4.42 -0.44
C SER A 265 23.14 -3.00 0.12
N GLU A 266 22.25 -2.06 -0.19
CA GLU A 266 22.32 -0.67 0.27
C GLU A 266 21.78 -0.46 1.69
N ASN A 267 21.01 -1.42 2.22
CA ASN A 267 20.30 -1.31 3.50
C ASN A 267 20.50 -2.55 4.37
N THR A 268 21.73 -3.07 4.46
CA THR A 268 22.05 -4.34 5.15
C THR A 268 21.50 -4.45 6.57
N ASN A 269 21.46 -3.33 7.29
CA ASN A 269 20.92 -3.23 8.65
C ASN A 269 19.41 -3.54 8.73
N LEU A 270 18.63 -3.33 7.67
CA LEU A 270 17.18 -3.59 7.68
C LEU A 270 16.81 -5.08 7.59
N PHE A 271 17.81 -5.94 7.35
CA PHE A 271 17.67 -7.38 7.14
C PHE A 271 18.32 -8.23 8.24
N SER A 272 18.97 -7.59 9.22
CA SER A 272 19.55 -8.25 10.40
C SER A 272 18.60 -8.31 11.61
N ASP A 273 17.44 -7.65 11.52
CA ASP A 273 16.46 -7.56 12.62
C ASP A 273 15.56 -8.80 12.71
N GLU A 274 14.89 -8.99 13.86
CA GLU A 274 13.91 -10.06 14.11
C GLU A 274 12.74 -10.11 13.11
N ASN A 275 12.50 -9.00 12.39
CA ASN A 275 11.50 -8.90 11.34
C ASN A 275 12.12 -8.29 10.07
N PRO A 276 12.80 -9.07 9.22
CA PRO A 276 13.47 -8.56 8.02
C PRO A 276 12.44 -8.03 7.01
N LEU A 277 12.84 -7.04 6.21
CA LEU A 277 11.98 -6.53 5.15
C LEU A 277 11.72 -7.62 4.09
N ASP A 278 10.47 -7.85 3.73
CA ASP A 278 10.10 -8.75 2.64
C ASP A 278 10.29 -8.06 1.27
N LEU A 279 11.23 -8.57 0.49
CA LEU A 279 11.51 -8.15 -0.89
C LEU A 279 11.24 -9.28 -1.90
N GLY A 280 10.63 -10.38 -1.44
CA GLY A 280 10.35 -11.54 -2.26
C GLY A 280 9.08 -11.37 -3.08
N PHE A 281 8.86 -12.33 -3.97
CA PHE A 281 7.59 -12.50 -4.67
C PHE A 281 7.36 -13.98 -4.99
N LYS A 282 6.09 -14.33 -5.23
CA LYS A 282 5.71 -15.62 -5.82
C LYS A 282 5.24 -15.37 -7.24
N HIS A 283 5.61 -16.25 -8.17
CA HIS A 283 5.20 -16.18 -9.56
C HIS A 283 4.08 -17.21 -9.82
N TYR A 284 2.98 -16.73 -10.42
CA TYR A 284 1.85 -17.55 -10.83
C TYR A 284 1.63 -17.37 -12.32
N THR A 285 1.21 -18.44 -12.99
CA THR A 285 0.81 -18.42 -14.40
C THR A 285 -0.62 -18.90 -14.54
N LEU A 286 -1.32 -18.41 -15.56
CA LEU A 286 -2.63 -18.92 -15.93
C LEU A 286 -2.44 -19.99 -17.01
N LYS A 287 -2.91 -21.21 -16.71
CA LYS A 287 -2.93 -22.32 -17.66
C LYS A 287 -4.37 -22.54 -18.10
N ALA A 288 -4.62 -22.51 -19.40
CA ALA A 288 -5.91 -22.91 -19.94
C ALA A 288 -6.12 -24.41 -19.68
N VAL A 289 -7.34 -24.78 -19.31
CA VAL A 289 -7.72 -26.18 -19.15
C VAL A 289 -7.73 -26.85 -20.53
N PRO A 290 -7.02 -27.96 -20.75
CA PRO A 290 -7.09 -28.71 -22.00
C PRO A 290 -8.53 -29.16 -22.33
N GLN A 291 -8.91 -29.13 -23.60
CA GLN A 291 -10.28 -29.48 -24.03
C GLN A 291 -10.67 -30.92 -23.62
N ASN A 292 -9.74 -31.87 -23.69
CA ASN A 292 -9.97 -33.25 -23.25
C ASN A 292 -10.32 -33.33 -21.76
N THR A 293 -9.77 -32.46 -20.92
CA THR A 293 -10.11 -32.38 -19.49
C THR A 293 -11.52 -31.78 -19.32
N LEU A 294 -11.89 -30.78 -20.13
CA LEU A 294 -13.23 -30.21 -20.16
C LEU A 294 -14.28 -31.25 -20.62
N ASP A 295 -13.96 -32.04 -21.65
CA ASP A 295 -14.86 -33.10 -22.16
C ASP A 295 -15.06 -34.22 -21.10
N LYS A 296 -14.01 -34.50 -20.30
CA LYS A 296 -14.09 -35.41 -19.14
C LYS A 296 -14.92 -34.82 -17.99
N LEU A 297 -14.90 -33.50 -17.80
CA LEU A 297 -15.75 -32.79 -16.84
C LEU A 297 -17.24 -32.81 -17.28
N GLU A 298 -17.53 -32.70 -18.58
CA GLU A 298 -18.89 -32.69 -19.14
C GLU A 298 -19.57 -34.06 -19.16
N SER A 299 -18.82 -35.15 -19.34
CA SER A 299 -19.36 -36.53 -19.41
C SER A 299 -19.55 -37.21 -18.04
N PHE A 300 -19.69 -36.41 -16.97
CA PHE A 300 -19.81 -36.91 -15.60
C PHE A 300 -21.02 -37.82 -15.39
N SER A 301 -20.78 -39.10 -15.12
CA SER A 301 -21.77 -40.06 -14.64
C SER A 301 -21.35 -40.62 -13.28
N GLU A 302 -22.21 -40.56 -12.27
CA GLU A 302 -21.94 -41.10 -10.91
C GLU A 302 -21.51 -42.58 -10.92
N SER A 303 -21.87 -43.35 -11.95
CA SER A 303 -21.51 -44.76 -12.10
C SER A 303 -20.07 -45.02 -12.57
N THR A 304 -19.34 -44.01 -13.03
CA THR A 304 -18.01 -44.16 -13.65
C THR A 304 -16.92 -43.47 -12.81
N LEU A 305 -17.07 -43.48 -11.49
CA LEU A 305 -16.10 -42.97 -10.51
C LEU A 305 -14.96 -43.98 -10.31
N ILE A 306 -14.19 -44.23 -11.36
CA ILE A 306 -12.81 -44.68 -11.20
C ILE A 306 -12.02 -43.42 -10.87
N SER A 307 -11.22 -43.44 -9.80
CA SER A 307 -10.29 -42.35 -9.49
C SER A 307 -9.42 -42.08 -10.72
N ASP A 308 -9.69 -40.98 -11.44
CA ASP A 308 -8.92 -40.61 -12.61
C ASP A 308 -7.80 -39.67 -12.17
N SER A 309 -6.75 -40.27 -11.60
CA SER A 309 -5.53 -39.55 -11.21
C SER A 309 -4.85 -38.83 -12.38
N SER A 310 -5.27 -39.07 -13.63
CA SER A 310 -4.78 -38.32 -14.78
C SER A 310 -5.11 -36.83 -14.67
N ILE A 311 -6.28 -36.46 -14.14
CA ILE A 311 -6.68 -35.05 -14.00
C ILE A 311 -5.79 -34.32 -12.98
N LEU A 312 -5.52 -34.94 -11.83
CA LEU A 312 -4.58 -34.37 -10.86
C LEU A 312 -3.17 -34.24 -11.46
N SER A 313 -2.72 -35.22 -12.23
CA SER A 313 -1.41 -35.17 -12.88
C SER A 313 -1.30 -34.11 -13.99
N GLU A 314 -2.41 -33.79 -14.66
CA GLU A 314 -2.47 -32.74 -15.70
C GLU A 314 -2.38 -31.31 -15.11
N PHE A 315 -3.03 -31.09 -13.95
CA PHE A 315 -3.00 -29.80 -13.26
C PHE A 315 -1.81 -29.63 -12.33
N GLY A 316 -1.46 -30.68 -11.59
CA GLY A 316 -0.52 -30.67 -10.48
C GLY A 316 -1.16 -30.24 -9.16
N GLU A 317 -0.80 -30.93 -8.08
CA GLU A 317 -1.26 -30.64 -6.71
C GLU A 317 -1.08 -29.16 -6.31
N PRO A 318 0.07 -28.49 -6.57
CA PRO A 318 0.23 -27.08 -6.20
C PRO A 318 -0.76 -26.14 -6.90
N THR A 319 -1.15 -26.47 -8.14
CA THR A 319 -2.10 -25.67 -8.93
C THR A 319 -3.51 -25.78 -8.35
N VAL A 320 -3.95 -26.99 -8.03
CA VAL A 320 -5.27 -27.24 -7.43
C VAL A 320 -5.35 -26.55 -6.07
N LEU A 321 -4.34 -26.76 -5.22
CA LEU A 321 -4.27 -26.15 -3.89
C LEU A 321 -4.31 -24.63 -3.95
N ALA A 322 -3.46 -24.00 -4.78
CA ALA A 322 -3.42 -22.55 -4.90
C ALA A 322 -4.72 -21.96 -5.46
N THR A 323 -5.35 -22.64 -6.43
CA THR A 323 -6.63 -22.22 -7.01
C THR A 323 -7.74 -22.24 -5.97
N TRP A 324 -7.82 -23.30 -5.17
CA TRP A 324 -8.85 -23.45 -4.15
C TRP A 324 -8.63 -22.56 -2.95
N MET A 325 -7.40 -22.43 -2.46
CA MET A 325 -7.09 -21.46 -1.39
C MET A 325 -7.47 -20.04 -1.82
N CYS A 326 -7.21 -19.68 -3.08
CA CYS A 326 -7.63 -18.39 -3.62
C CYS A 326 -9.17 -18.26 -3.67
N HIS A 327 -9.86 -19.28 -4.16
CA HIS A 327 -11.33 -19.35 -4.20
C HIS A 327 -11.96 -19.23 -2.81
N ASP A 328 -11.38 -19.89 -1.81
CA ASP A 328 -11.84 -19.89 -0.42
C ASP A 328 -11.48 -18.61 0.36
N GLY A 329 -10.89 -17.62 -0.31
CA GLY A 329 -10.64 -16.29 0.25
C GLY A 329 -9.31 -16.15 0.98
N TYR A 330 -8.44 -17.16 0.95
CA TYR A 330 -7.08 -17.05 1.50
C TYR A 330 -6.13 -16.30 0.57
N GLY A 331 -6.52 -16.07 -0.69
CA GLY A 331 -5.67 -15.41 -1.68
C GLY A 331 -4.46 -16.26 -2.09
N LEU A 332 -3.48 -15.63 -2.74
CA LEU A 332 -2.38 -16.35 -3.39
C LEU A 332 -1.24 -16.73 -2.43
N THR A 333 -0.97 -15.91 -1.41
CA THR A 333 0.26 -16.01 -0.62
C THR A 333 0.09 -16.58 0.77
N SER A 334 -1.15 -16.90 1.18
CA SER A 334 -1.40 -17.41 2.53
C SER A 334 -0.60 -18.68 2.82
N PRO A 335 0.00 -18.80 4.02
CA PRO A 335 0.68 -20.02 4.41
C PRO A 335 -0.34 -21.13 4.65
N TYR A 336 0.11 -22.37 4.46
CA TYR A 336 -0.61 -23.58 4.84
C TYR A 336 0.35 -24.52 5.57
N THR A 337 -0.21 -25.48 6.31
CA THR A 337 0.54 -26.50 7.03
C THR A 337 0.22 -27.87 6.46
N GLU A 338 1.24 -28.66 6.18
CA GLU A 338 1.05 -30.07 5.80
C GLU A 338 0.72 -30.91 7.03
N ILE A 339 -0.31 -31.73 6.93
CA ILE A 339 -0.79 -32.63 7.96
C ILE A 339 -0.70 -34.06 7.43
N ASP A 340 0.20 -34.84 8.02
CA ASP A 340 0.28 -36.27 7.79
C ASP A 340 -0.85 -37.00 8.53
N LEU A 341 -1.60 -37.81 7.79
CA LEU A 341 -2.70 -38.64 8.27
C LEU A 341 -2.38 -40.11 8.04
N GLY A 342 -1.24 -40.58 8.54
CA GLY A 342 -0.83 -41.98 8.48
C GLY A 342 -0.26 -42.39 7.11
N GLY A 343 0.55 -41.51 6.52
CA GLY A 343 1.18 -41.63 5.20
C GLY A 343 0.47 -40.83 4.10
N TYR A 344 -0.65 -40.18 4.41
CA TYR A 344 -1.38 -39.32 3.47
C TYR A 344 -1.18 -37.85 3.85
N THR A 345 -0.69 -37.04 2.90
CA THR A 345 -0.49 -35.60 3.10
C THR A 345 -1.78 -34.83 2.77
N SER A 346 -2.28 -34.10 3.76
CA SER A 346 -3.36 -33.11 3.62
C SER A 346 -2.85 -31.70 3.94
N PHE A 347 -3.56 -30.66 3.50
CA PHE A 347 -3.11 -29.27 3.63
C PHE A 347 -4.09 -28.46 4.47
N LEU A 348 -3.63 -27.86 5.56
CA LEU A 348 -4.44 -27.03 6.44
C LEU A 348 -4.16 -25.55 6.16
N CYS A 349 -5.18 -24.78 5.79
CA CYS A 349 -5.12 -23.31 5.74
C CYS A 349 -6.31 -22.71 6.48
N GLY A 350 -6.04 -22.01 7.58
CA GLY A 350 -7.07 -21.46 8.45
C GLY A 350 -8.03 -22.54 8.95
N LYS A 351 -9.24 -22.55 8.42
CA LYS A 351 -10.31 -23.48 8.77
C LYS A 351 -10.58 -24.57 7.73
N HIS A 352 -9.90 -24.50 6.58
CA HIS A 352 -10.05 -25.47 5.50
C HIS A 352 -8.92 -26.50 5.55
N LEU A 353 -9.30 -27.78 5.50
CA LEU A 353 -8.40 -28.91 5.34
C LEU A 353 -8.62 -29.51 3.95
N TYR A 354 -7.61 -29.42 3.09
CA TYR A 354 -7.65 -29.85 1.70
C TYR A 354 -7.09 -31.26 1.52
N PHE A 355 -7.85 -32.09 0.81
CA PHE A 355 -7.52 -33.46 0.44
C PHE A 355 -7.45 -33.54 -1.09
N ILE A 356 -6.23 -33.53 -1.62
CA ILE A 356 -5.98 -33.38 -3.06
C ILE A 356 -5.45 -34.68 -3.66
N ASN A 357 -4.51 -35.32 -2.97
CA ASN A 357 -3.85 -36.53 -3.45
C ASN A 357 -4.78 -37.74 -3.47
N ALA A 358 -4.46 -38.68 -4.37
CA ALA A 358 -5.10 -39.99 -4.42
C ALA A 358 -4.64 -40.90 -3.27
N GLU A 359 -5.10 -42.16 -3.27
CA GLU A 359 -4.70 -43.19 -2.30
C GLU A 359 -5.11 -42.90 -0.85
N PHE A 360 -6.14 -42.08 -0.63
CA PHE A 360 -6.77 -41.92 0.67
C PHE A 360 -7.62 -43.16 1.02
N THR A 361 -7.37 -43.75 2.18
CA THR A 361 -7.96 -45.01 2.64
C THR A 361 -8.71 -44.84 3.97
N GLU A 362 -9.44 -45.88 4.40
CA GLU A 362 -10.12 -45.90 5.69
C GLU A 362 -9.15 -45.72 6.87
N LYS A 363 -7.91 -46.21 6.76
CA LYS A 363 -6.86 -45.99 7.77
C LYS A 363 -6.61 -44.49 7.98
N ASN A 364 -6.62 -43.71 6.90
CA ASN A 364 -6.38 -42.27 6.96
C ASN A 364 -7.61 -41.53 7.55
N VAL A 365 -8.83 -42.02 7.35
CA VAL A 365 -10.05 -41.51 8.02
C VAL A 365 -9.95 -41.69 9.54
N LEU A 366 -9.51 -42.87 9.99
CA LEU A 366 -9.32 -43.13 11.42
C LEU A 366 -8.27 -42.19 12.02
N GLU A 367 -7.16 -41.97 11.31
CA GLU A 367 -6.11 -41.06 11.76
C GLU A 367 -6.59 -39.59 11.81
N LEU A 368 -7.41 -39.17 10.85
CA LEU A 368 -8.08 -37.86 10.91
C LEU A 368 -8.96 -37.73 12.15
N CYS A 369 -9.76 -38.75 12.48
CA CYS A 369 -10.63 -38.74 13.65
C CYS A 369 -9.81 -38.61 14.95
N LYS A 370 -8.75 -39.41 15.10
CA LYS A 370 -7.83 -39.27 16.23
C LYS A 370 -7.24 -37.87 16.32
N ARG A 371 -6.87 -37.27 15.18
CA ARG A 371 -6.33 -35.91 15.15
C ARG A 371 -7.31 -34.89 15.71
N TYR A 372 -8.59 -35.00 15.37
CA TYR A 372 -9.65 -34.17 15.93
C TYR A 372 -9.88 -34.43 17.42
N GLU A 373 -9.70 -35.65 17.92
CA GLU A 373 -9.87 -35.98 19.34
C GLU A 373 -8.69 -35.51 20.20
N GLU A 374 -7.47 -35.83 19.79
CA GLU A 374 -6.25 -35.66 20.60
C GLU A 374 -5.72 -34.23 20.61
N LYS A 375 -5.85 -33.48 19.51
CA LYS A 375 -5.27 -32.14 19.38
C LYS A 375 -6.33 -31.07 19.55
N SER A 376 -6.26 -30.33 20.67
CA SER A 376 -7.20 -29.26 20.98
C SER A 376 -7.12 -28.06 20.04
N ASP A 377 -5.96 -27.83 19.41
CA ASP A 377 -5.72 -26.76 18.44
C ASP A 377 -6.15 -27.14 17.00
N PHE A 378 -6.40 -28.42 16.73
CA PHE A 378 -6.83 -28.90 15.42
C PHE A 378 -8.35 -28.76 15.28
N THR A 379 -8.78 -27.63 14.73
CA THR A 379 -10.20 -27.26 14.62
C THR A 379 -10.67 -26.85 13.20
N PRO A 380 -10.18 -27.46 12.10
CA PRO A 380 -10.77 -27.19 10.79
C PRO A 380 -12.26 -27.58 10.78
N ASP A 381 -13.11 -26.70 10.25
CA ASP A 381 -14.57 -26.92 10.14
C ASP A 381 -15.03 -27.15 8.69
N LYS A 382 -14.09 -27.08 7.75
CA LYS A 382 -14.31 -27.34 6.32
C LYS A 382 -13.27 -28.32 5.79
N ILE A 383 -13.73 -29.43 5.26
CA ILE A 383 -12.93 -30.40 4.53
C ILE A 383 -13.24 -30.24 3.05
N VAL A 384 -12.23 -29.92 2.25
CA VAL A 384 -12.37 -29.76 0.79
C VAL A 384 -11.66 -30.93 0.11
N VAL A 385 -12.38 -31.66 -0.75
CA VAL A 385 -11.87 -32.89 -1.37
C VAL A 385 -11.85 -32.76 -2.88
N PHE A 386 -10.73 -33.11 -3.50
CA PHE A 386 -10.59 -33.25 -4.95
C PHE A 386 -11.22 -34.54 -5.43
N GLY A 387 -12.48 -34.44 -5.87
CA GLY A 387 -13.32 -35.59 -6.13
C GLY A 387 -12.72 -36.62 -7.09
N TYR A 388 -11.90 -36.17 -8.05
CA TYR A 388 -11.21 -37.04 -9.02
C TYR A 388 -10.17 -37.98 -8.38
N SER A 389 -9.65 -37.64 -7.21
CA SER A 389 -8.66 -38.45 -6.49
C SER A 389 -9.28 -39.52 -5.59
N PHE A 390 -10.61 -39.53 -5.43
CA PHE A 390 -11.29 -40.30 -4.39
C PHE A 390 -12.38 -41.21 -4.95
N THR A 391 -12.53 -42.38 -4.35
CA THR A 391 -13.67 -43.27 -4.64
C THR A 391 -14.89 -42.87 -3.82
N MET A 392 -16.09 -43.13 -4.35
CA MET A 392 -17.35 -42.82 -3.65
C MET A 392 -17.46 -43.54 -2.30
N SER A 393 -16.94 -44.77 -2.19
CA SER A 393 -16.91 -45.52 -0.93
C SER A 393 -16.14 -44.75 0.15
N VAL A 394 -14.94 -44.30 -0.17
CA VAL A 394 -14.08 -43.56 0.75
C VAL A 394 -14.69 -42.20 1.11
N LEU A 395 -15.30 -41.49 0.15
CA LEU A 395 -15.99 -40.22 0.39
C LEU A 395 -17.18 -40.37 1.35
N ASN A 396 -17.95 -41.44 1.20
CA ASN A 396 -19.07 -41.74 2.09
C ASN A 396 -18.58 -42.09 3.50
N THR A 397 -17.52 -42.90 3.61
CA THR A 397 -16.87 -43.21 4.88
C THR A 397 -16.36 -41.94 5.58
N LEU A 398 -15.69 -41.06 4.85
CA LEU A 398 -15.22 -39.77 5.37
C LEU A 398 -16.38 -38.93 5.91
N LYS A 399 -17.43 -38.72 5.10
CA LYS A 399 -18.63 -37.95 5.49
C LYS A 399 -19.32 -38.51 6.72
N ALA A 400 -19.44 -39.84 6.82
CA ALA A 400 -20.09 -40.49 7.95
C ALA A 400 -19.31 -40.28 9.26
N ASN A 401 -17.98 -40.45 9.22
CA ASN A 401 -17.14 -40.34 10.41
C ASN A 401 -17.02 -38.89 10.91
N VAL A 402 -16.89 -37.90 10.01
CA VAL A 402 -16.73 -36.50 10.45
C VAL A 402 -18.01 -35.89 11.02
N ARG A 403 -19.19 -36.39 10.63
CA ARG A 403 -20.48 -35.94 11.18
C ARG A 403 -20.62 -36.20 12.68
N VAL A 404 -19.97 -37.25 13.19
CA VAL A 404 -20.06 -37.64 14.60
C VAL A 404 -19.52 -36.54 15.52
N PHE A 405 -18.55 -35.74 15.05
CA PHE A 405 -17.96 -34.66 15.86
C PHE A 405 -18.91 -33.51 16.21
N LYS A 406 -20.03 -33.38 15.49
CA LYS A 406 -21.10 -32.44 15.84
C LYS A 406 -21.72 -32.75 17.19
N ASP A 407 -21.87 -34.03 17.51
CA ASP A 407 -22.55 -34.51 18.71
C ASP A 407 -21.58 -34.81 19.88
N THR A 408 -20.29 -34.48 19.71
CA THR A 408 -19.26 -34.62 20.77
C THR A 408 -19.15 -33.37 21.65
N GLU A 409 -18.43 -33.46 22.78
CA GLU A 409 -18.16 -32.31 23.65
C GLU A 409 -17.51 -31.11 22.92
N LYS A 410 -16.82 -31.36 21.80
CA LYS A 410 -16.19 -30.31 20.98
C LYS A 410 -17.19 -29.56 20.08
N ASN A 411 -18.38 -30.11 19.82
CA ASN A 411 -19.45 -29.54 19.00
C ASN A 411 -18.95 -28.93 17.67
N LEU A 412 -18.14 -29.69 16.93
CA LEU A 412 -17.55 -29.25 15.67
C LEU A 412 -18.47 -29.62 14.50
N ASP A 413 -19.06 -28.61 13.85
CA ASP A 413 -19.89 -28.79 12.65
C ASP A 413 -19.01 -28.85 11.40
N ILE A 414 -18.42 -30.02 11.14
CA ILE A 414 -17.48 -30.23 10.03
C ILE A 414 -18.26 -30.46 8.74
N SER A 415 -18.07 -29.58 7.77
CA SER A 415 -18.62 -29.72 6.42
C SER A 415 -17.62 -30.37 5.47
N VAL A 416 -18.11 -31.23 4.57
CA VAL A 416 -17.31 -31.86 3.50
C VAL A 416 -17.79 -31.36 2.16
N ASP A 417 -16.95 -30.58 1.49
CA ASP A 417 -17.17 -30.02 0.16
C ASP A 417 -16.36 -30.81 -0.87
N ILE A 418 -17.04 -31.44 -1.83
CA ILE A 418 -16.39 -32.21 -2.90
C ILE A 418 -16.37 -31.33 -4.14
N ARG A 419 -15.17 -31.04 -4.63
CA ARG A 419 -14.95 -30.19 -5.80
C ARG A 419 -14.28 -31.01 -6.90
N TYR A 420 -14.70 -30.75 -8.13
CA TYR A 420 -14.17 -31.37 -9.34
C TYR A 420 -13.42 -30.31 -10.13
#